data_AF-A0A7X3YUT1-F1
#
_entry.id   AF-A0A7X3YUT1-F1
#
_cell.length_a   1.000
_cell.length_b   1.000
_cell.length_c   1.000
_cell.angle_alpha   90.00
_cell.angle_beta   90.00
_cell.angle_gamma   90.00
#
_symmetry.space_group_name_H-M   'P 1'
#
loop_
_entity.id
_entity.type
_entity.pdbx_description
1 polymer ?
#
loop_
_entity_poly.entity_id
_entity_poly.type
_entity_poly.pdbx_seq_one_letter_code
_entity_poly.pdbx_strand_id
1 'polypeptide(L)'
;MEAAADGEEFEEAARLRGRMVSITRTLEKQRVAQIGPMDQDIIGLARMGPAADLQLLFVRGGLLIGRKDFFWADTKEAVDEELIRSAIEQFYNKDTLPPKELLVSEALSDRELLQRWLSQKKGRRVRILTPERGAKRQLLQLAEENAAAAIAEHLRNTAVEHKEAEELQRLLGLPKTPGRVEGFDISNTMGTDSVASMVVWEDGKMKKADYRRFRIRTVEGANDFASMEEVVTRRYGGTLGTKANKTLPLPDLILIDGGVGQLGAAVDALRAVNLGHLPIIGLAKAKGEKEERIYAPGRRDPLILSPTSHVSRLVQRIRDEAHRFAIAYHRKLRGQAFVMPPSKSGKARR
;
A
#
# COMPACT_ATOMS: atom_id res chain seq x y z
N MET A 1 33.14 -16.23 -9.41
CA MET A 1 33.18 -16.55 -7.97
C MET A 1 32.28 -15.61 -7.19
N GLU A 2 32.35 -14.29 -7.39
CA GLU A 2 31.43 -13.33 -6.72
C GLU A 2 29.94 -13.57 -7.04
N ALA A 3 29.57 -13.86 -8.28
CA ALA A 3 28.16 -14.11 -8.65
C ALA A 3 27.57 -15.43 -8.13
N ALA A 4 28.40 -16.38 -7.68
CA ALA A 4 27.95 -17.65 -7.11
C ALA A 4 27.81 -17.56 -5.57
N ALA A 5 28.67 -16.75 -4.93
CA ALA A 5 28.62 -16.47 -3.50
C ALA A 5 27.32 -15.74 -3.12
N ASP A 6 26.92 -14.72 -3.90
CA ASP A 6 25.67 -14.01 -3.66
C ASP A 6 24.45 -14.95 -3.66
N GLY A 7 24.36 -15.88 -4.63
CA GLY A 7 23.25 -16.81 -4.75
C GLY A 7 23.14 -17.82 -3.59
N GLU A 8 24.25 -18.42 -3.17
CA GLU A 8 24.29 -19.34 -2.03
C GLU A 8 24.02 -18.62 -0.69
N GLU A 9 24.53 -17.40 -0.53
CA GLU A 9 24.28 -16.59 0.67
C GLU A 9 22.81 -16.16 0.80
N PHE A 10 22.13 -15.84 -0.31
CA PHE A 10 20.69 -15.55 -0.30
C PHE A 10 19.84 -16.76 0.06
N GLU A 11 20.16 -17.95 -0.45
CA GLU A 11 19.44 -19.19 -0.10
C GLU A 11 19.66 -19.58 1.37
N GLU A 12 20.90 -19.48 1.85
CA GLU A 12 21.21 -19.81 3.25
C GLU A 12 20.56 -18.80 4.21
N ALA A 13 20.56 -17.51 3.89
CA ALA A 13 19.84 -16.49 4.65
C ALA A 13 18.32 -16.74 4.66
N ALA A 14 17.73 -17.14 3.52
CA ALA A 14 16.32 -17.50 3.45
C ALA A 14 16.00 -18.75 4.29
N ARG A 15 16.89 -19.76 4.29
CA ARG A 15 16.77 -20.98 5.09
C ARG A 15 16.85 -20.70 6.59
N LEU A 16 17.82 -19.89 7.02
CA LEU A 16 17.97 -19.46 8.41
C LEU A 16 16.77 -18.63 8.88
N ARG A 17 16.29 -17.70 8.05
CA ARG A 17 15.07 -16.93 8.32
C ARG A 17 13.85 -17.84 8.45
N GLY A 18 13.72 -18.84 7.58
CA GLY A 18 12.66 -19.85 7.65
C GLY A 18 12.68 -20.65 8.96
N ARG A 19 13.86 -21.06 9.42
CA ARG A 19 14.05 -21.75 10.71
C ARG A 19 13.69 -20.85 11.90
N MET A 20 14.10 -19.58 11.88
CA MET A 20 13.74 -18.63 12.93
C MET A 20 12.22 -18.40 13.02
N VAL A 21 11.55 -18.27 11.86
CA VAL A 21 10.09 -18.12 11.81
C VAL A 21 9.37 -19.36 12.34
N SER A 22 9.85 -20.58 12.04
CA SER A 22 9.23 -21.82 12.53
C SER A 22 9.40 -22.01 14.04
N ILE A 23 10.58 -21.69 14.59
CA ILE A 23 10.84 -21.70 16.04
C ILE A 23 9.92 -20.70 16.75
N THR A 24 9.86 -19.46 16.24
CA THR A 24 9.02 -18.39 16.84
C THR A 24 7.55 -18.81 16.87
N ARG A 25 7.01 -19.32 15.75
CA ARG A 25 5.63 -19.83 15.69
C ARG A 25 5.36 -21.00 16.65
N THR A 26 6.36 -21.82 16.95
CA THR A 26 6.21 -22.96 17.85
C THR A 26 6.13 -22.49 19.29
N LEU A 27 6.99 -21.55 19.69
CA LEU A 27 6.97 -20.90 21.00
C LEU A 27 5.66 -20.12 21.22
N GLU A 28 5.18 -19.41 20.20
CA GLU A 28 3.87 -18.75 20.21
C GLU A 28 2.74 -19.72 20.52
N LYS A 29 2.67 -20.85 19.80
CA LYS A 29 1.65 -21.88 20.03
C LYS A 29 1.73 -22.46 21.44
N GLN A 30 2.94 -22.72 21.94
CA GLN A 30 3.15 -23.25 23.29
C GLN A 30 2.68 -22.27 24.38
N ARG A 31 3.00 -20.98 24.27
CA ARG A 31 2.55 -19.96 25.23
C ARG A 31 1.03 -19.79 25.24
N VAL A 32 0.38 -19.86 24.07
CA VAL A 32 -1.08 -19.71 23.96
C VAL A 32 -1.84 -20.94 24.49
N ALA A 33 -1.31 -22.14 24.27
CA ALA A 33 -1.94 -23.39 24.74
C ALA A 33 -2.01 -23.51 26.28
N GLN A 34 -1.16 -22.81 27.03
CA GLN A 34 -1.08 -22.92 28.50
C GLN A 34 -2.26 -22.28 29.25
N ILE A 35 -3.12 -21.49 28.61
CA ILE A 35 -4.12 -20.65 29.30
C ILE A 35 -5.54 -21.25 29.25
N GLY A 36 -5.69 -22.39 28.58
CA GLY A 36 -6.97 -23.07 28.43
C GLY A 36 -7.91 -22.39 27.43
N PRO A 37 -9.16 -22.88 27.30
CA PRO A 37 -10.07 -22.49 26.23
C PRO A 37 -10.79 -21.17 26.58
N MET A 38 -10.08 -20.05 26.52
CA MET A 38 -10.67 -18.72 26.77
C MET A 38 -10.46 -17.77 25.58
N ASP A 39 -11.48 -16.96 25.30
CA ASP A 39 -11.44 -15.94 24.27
C ASP A 39 -10.90 -14.63 24.84
N GLN A 40 -9.73 -14.23 24.36
CA GLN A 40 -9.00 -13.06 24.81
C GLN A 40 -8.40 -12.33 23.60
N ASP A 41 -8.34 -11.01 23.68
CA ASP A 41 -7.46 -10.24 22.80
C ASP A 41 -6.34 -9.64 23.65
N ILE A 42 -5.14 -9.55 23.09
CA ILE A 42 -3.94 -9.13 23.80
C ILE A 42 -3.31 -7.98 23.05
N ILE A 43 -3.11 -6.87 23.75
CA ILE A 43 -2.54 -5.63 23.22
C ILE A 43 -1.18 -5.41 23.86
N GLY A 44 -0.13 -5.55 23.06
CA GLY A 44 1.23 -5.18 23.43
C GLY A 44 1.69 -3.97 22.63
N LEU A 45 2.42 -3.06 23.27
CA LEU A 45 2.99 -1.86 22.68
C LEU A 45 4.51 -1.91 22.78
N ALA A 46 5.22 -1.44 21.75
CA ALA A 46 6.65 -1.22 21.78
C ALA A 46 6.99 0.15 21.19
N ARG A 47 8.04 0.79 21.73
CA ARG A 47 8.59 2.06 21.23
C ARG A 47 10.03 1.91 20.76
N MET A 48 10.39 2.69 19.76
CA MET A 48 11.76 2.82 19.27
C MET A 48 12.00 4.25 18.80
N GLY A 49 12.65 5.05 19.64
CA GLY A 49 12.78 6.49 19.41
C GLY A 49 11.40 7.17 19.39
N PRO A 50 11.06 7.97 18.36
CA PRO A 50 9.76 8.61 18.24
C PRO A 50 8.66 7.67 17.74
N ALA A 51 9.01 6.49 17.21
CA ALA A 51 8.04 5.57 16.65
C ALA A 51 7.46 4.62 17.71
N ALA A 52 6.23 4.16 17.48
CA ALA A 52 5.56 3.14 18.27
C ALA A 52 4.86 2.13 17.37
N ASP A 53 4.85 0.86 17.77
CA ASP A 53 4.04 -0.18 17.16
C ASP A 53 3.22 -0.90 18.23
N LEU A 54 1.97 -1.19 17.92
CA LEU A 54 1.05 -1.92 18.77
C LEU A 54 0.56 -3.16 18.05
N GLN A 55 0.67 -4.31 18.72
CA GLN A 55 0.16 -5.58 18.25
C GLN A 55 -1.07 -5.99 19.05
N LEU A 56 -2.14 -6.27 18.32
CA LEU A 56 -3.38 -6.85 18.81
C LEU A 56 -3.47 -8.30 18.37
N LEU A 57 -3.29 -9.24 19.29
CA LEU A 57 -3.36 -10.68 19.05
C LEU A 57 -4.77 -11.20 19.38
N PHE A 58 -5.35 -12.01 18.50
CA PHE A 58 -6.68 -12.59 18.67
C PHE A 58 -6.58 -14.04 19.13
N VAL A 59 -6.92 -14.33 20.38
CA VAL A 59 -6.94 -15.69 20.93
C VAL A 59 -8.37 -16.16 21.11
N ARG A 60 -8.75 -17.27 20.47
CA ARG A 60 -10.07 -17.90 20.62
C ARG A 60 -9.89 -19.36 21.00
N GLY A 61 -10.60 -19.81 22.03
CA GLY A 61 -10.49 -21.18 22.53
C GLY A 61 -9.05 -21.62 22.86
N GLY A 62 -8.17 -20.68 23.28
CA GLY A 62 -6.76 -20.99 23.55
C GLY A 62 -5.90 -21.18 22.29
N LEU A 63 -6.31 -20.64 21.14
CA LEU A 63 -5.54 -20.63 19.90
C LEU A 63 -5.42 -19.22 19.35
N LEU A 64 -4.23 -18.85 18.88
CA LEU A 64 -4.00 -17.60 18.16
C LEU A 64 -4.59 -17.71 16.76
N ILE A 65 -5.72 -17.04 16.53
CA ILE A 65 -6.45 -17.10 15.25
C ILE A 65 -6.09 -15.95 14.30
N GLY A 66 -5.37 -14.93 14.80
CA GLY A 66 -4.91 -13.84 13.97
C GLY A 66 -4.23 -12.73 14.78
N ARG A 67 -3.82 -11.68 14.06
CA ARG A 67 -3.22 -10.48 14.63
C ARG A 67 -3.54 -9.24 13.80
N LYS A 68 -3.41 -8.08 14.43
CA LYS A 68 -3.53 -6.76 13.79
C LYS A 68 -2.45 -5.83 14.35
N ASP A 69 -1.81 -5.08 13.48
CA ASP A 69 -0.79 -4.09 13.81
C ASP A 69 -1.30 -2.65 13.66
N PHE A 70 -0.74 -1.75 14.46
CA PHE A 70 -0.89 -0.30 14.38
C PHE A 70 0.50 0.33 14.53
N PHE A 71 0.94 1.07 13.52
CA PHE A 71 2.25 1.72 13.50
C PHE A 71 2.08 3.24 13.45
N TRP A 72 2.82 3.93 14.31
CA TRP A 72 2.95 5.38 14.34
C TRP A 72 4.42 5.77 14.21
N ALA A 73 4.73 6.61 13.22
CA ALA A 73 6.10 7.03 12.95
C ALA A 73 6.62 8.10 13.94
N ASP A 74 5.72 8.94 14.48
CA ASP A 74 6.04 9.95 15.49
C ASP A 74 4.95 9.99 16.57
N THR A 75 5.38 9.77 17.82
CA THR A 75 4.55 9.66 19.03
C THR A 75 5.19 10.39 20.20
N LYS A 76 6.06 11.38 19.95
CA LYS A 76 6.80 12.12 20.99
C LYS A 76 5.91 12.75 22.07
N GLU A 77 4.71 13.17 21.71
CA GLU A 77 3.75 13.84 22.61
C GLU A 77 2.68 12.90 23.15
N ALA A 78 2.55 11.70 22.58
CA ALA A 78 1.51 10.75 22.98
C ALA A 78 2.05 9.83 24.07
N VAL A 79 1.29 9.62 25.13
CA VAL A 79 1.61 8.60 26.16
C VAL A 79 1.07 7.23 25.75
N ASP A 80 1.65 6.16 26.29
CA ASP A 80 1.32 4.76 25.91
C ASP A 80 -0.15 4.43 26.08
N GLU A 81 -0.74 4.95 27.16
CA GLU A 81 -2.16 4.85 27.45
C GLU A 81 -3.04 5.37 26.28
N GLU A 82 -2.69 6.51 25.71
CA GLU A 82 -3.46 7.13 24.63
C GLU A 82 -3.37 6.32 23.34
N LEU A 83 -2.19 5.77 23.03
CA LEU A 83 -1.99 4.91 21.88
C LEU A 83 -2.83 3.62 21.99
N ILE A 84 -2.82 3.00 23.17
CA ILE A 84 -3.63 1.80 23.44
C ILE A 84 -5.12 2.14 23.36
N ARG A 85 -5.57 3.22 23.99
CA ARG A 85 -6.97 3.67 23.95
C ARG A 85 -7.42 3.92 22.50
N SER A 86 -6.64 4.67 21.73
CA SER A 86 -6.92 4.99 20.34
C SER A 86 -7.02 3.73 19.47
N ALA A 87 -6.12 2.75 19.66
CA ALA A 87 -6.16 1.49 18.94
C ALA A 87 -7.41 0.66 19.28
N ILE A 88 -7.79 0.59 20.57
CA ILE A 88 -9.01 -0.11 21.03
C ILE A 88 -10.24 0.51 20.35
N GLU A 89 -10.36 1.84 20.39
CA GLU A 89 -11.46 2.56 19.75
C GLU A 89 -11.47 2.33 18.24
N GLN A 90 -10.36 2.57 17.55
CA GLN A 90 -10.25 2.41 16.10
C GLN A 90 -10.60 0.99 15.63
N PHE A 91 -10.23 -0.03 16.41
CA PHE A 91 -10.49 -1.42 16.08
C PHE A 91 -11.94 -1.82 16.33
N TYR A 92 -12.45 -1.59 17.54
CA TYR A 92 -13.79 -2.04 17.95
C TYR A 92 -14.91 -1.07 17.58
N ASN A 93 -14.64 0.11 17.01
CA ASN A 93 -15.69 0.97 16.47
C ASN A 93 -16.35 0.36 15.21
N LYS A 94 -15.66 -0.55 14.50
CA LYS A 94 -16.23 -1.33 13.37
C LYS A 94 -17.16 -2.46 13.85
N ASP A 95 -17.66 -3.29 12.95
CA ASP A 95 -18.54 -4.44 13.28
C ASP A 95 -17.83 -5.62 14.00
N THR A 96 -16.66 -5.36 14.61
CA THR A 96 -15.88 -6.38 15.31
C THR A 96 -16.36 -6.53 16.76
N LEU A 97 -16.72 -7.75 17.16
CA LEU A 97 -17.16 -8.06 18.51
C LEU A 97 -15.95 -8.29 19.44
N PRO A 98 -15.90 -7.64 20.62
CA PRO A 98 -14.78 -7.79 21.55
C PRO A 98 -14.80 -9.14 22.30
N PRO A 99 -13.63 -9.61 22.79
CA PRO A 99 -13.46 -10.85 23.56
C PRO A 99 -14.01 -10.71 24.99
N LYS A 100 -13.96 -11.78 25.81
CA LYS A 100 -14.42 -11.66 27.22
C LYS A 100 -13.41 -10.86 28.04
N GLU A 101 -12.13 -10.98 27.68
CA GLU A 101 -11.05 -10.25 28.31
C GLU A 101 -10.15 -9.62 27.27
N LEU A 102 -9.74 -8.39 27.56
CA LEU A 102 -8.74 -7.66 26.81
C LEU A 102 -7.53 -7.47 27.72
N LEU A 103 -6.38 -8.01 27.34
CA LEU A 103 -5.13 -7.83 28.08
C LEU A 103 -4.39 -6.63 27.49
N VAL A 104 -3.94 -5.70 28.32
CA VAL A 104 -3.24 -4.48 27.89
C VAL A 104 -1.91 -4.34 28.63
N SER A 105 -0.90 -3.78 27.96
CA SER A 105 0.46 -3.58 28.52
C SER A 105 0.50 -2.47 29.57
N GLU A 106 -0.34 -1.45 29.42
CA GLU A 106 -0.41 -0.29 30.31
C GLU A 106 -1.79 -0.17 30.96
N ALA A 107 -1.85 0.39 32.16
CA ALA A 107 -3.13 0.69 32.80
C ALA A 107 -3.80 1.88 32.10
N LEU A 108 -5.13 1.81 31.93
CA LEU A 108 -5.92 2.89 31.32
C LEU A 108 -6.70 3.62 32.41
N SER A 109 -6.56 4.94 32.51
CA SER A 109 -7.37 5.79 33.39
C SER A 109 -8.86 5.69 33.03
N ASP A 110 -9.18 5.61 31.74
CA ASP A 110 -10.55 5.50 31.22
C ASP A 110 -11.09 4.05 31.20
N ARG A 111 -10.41 3.10 31.87
CA ARG A 111 -10.70 1.66 31.80
C ARG A 111 -12.18 1.33 32.02
N GLU A 112 -12.83 1.99 32.98
CA GLU A 112 -14.24 1.73 33.29
C GLU A 112 -15.18 2.14 32.17
N LEU A 113 -14.89 3.26 31.49
CA LEU A 113 -15.66 3.73 30.36
C LEU A 113 -15.50 2.77 29.17
N LEU A 114 -14.27 2.40 28.84
CA LEU A 114 -13.97 1.44 27.78
C LEU A 114 -14.60 0.06 28.04
N GLN A 115 -14.52 -0.45 29.27
CA GLN A 115 -15.18 -1.72 29.62
C GLN A 115 -16.70 -1.67 29.44
N ARG A 116 -17.35 -0.56 29.81
CA ARG A 116 -18.80 -0.37 29.62
C ARG A 116 -19.15 -0.36 28.14
N TRP A 117 -18.44 0.41 27.34
CA TRP A 117 -18.64 0.49 25.89
C TRP A 117 -18.46 -0.86 25.20
N LEU A 118 -17.35 -1.56 25.47
CA LEU A 118 -17.08 -2.90 24.92
C LEU A 118 -18.12 -3.94 25.37
N SER A 119 -18.56 -3.86 26.64
CA SER A 119 -19.59 -4.76 27.18
C SER A 119 -20.95 -4.55 26.50
N GLN A 120 -21.33 -3.30 26.26
CA GLN A 120 -22.56 -2.96 25.55
C GLN A 120 -22.52 -3.51 24.13
N LYS A 121 -21.40 -3.32 23.42
CA LYS A 121 -21.22 -3.83 22.06
C LYS A 121 -21.29 -5.36 21.99
N LYS A 122 -20.73 -6.05 22.99
CA LYS A 122 -20.76 -7.52 23.07
C LYS A 122 -22.11 -8.10 23.52
N GLY A 123 -22.91 -7.32 24.25
CA GLY A 123 -24.07 -7.81 25.00
C GLY A 123 -23.72 -8.66 26.22
N ARG A 124 -22.44 -8.69 26.63
CA ARG A 124 -21.94 -9.42 27.82
C ARG A 124 -20.77 -8.67 28.43
N ARG A 125 -20.50 -8.90 29.71
CA ARG A 125 -19.39 -8.25 30.43
C ARG A 125 -18.03 -8.53 29.77
N VAL A 126 -17.32 -7.45 29.45
CA VAL A 126 -15.93 -7.42 28.98
C VAL A 126 -15.05 -6.85 30.08
N ARG A 127 -13.91 -7.49 30.33
CA ARG A 127 -12.90 -7.02 31.31
C ARG A 127 -11.64 -6.61 30.59
N ILE A 128 -11.14 -5.41 30.87
CA ILE A 128 -9.79 -5.00 30.50
C ILE A 128 -8.89 -5.35 31.68
N LEU A 129 -7.76 -6.01 31.45
CA LEU A 129 -6.84 -6.48 32.49
C LEU A 129 -5.41 -6.06 32.14
N THR A 130 -4.64 -5.65 33.14
CA THR A 130 -3.20 -5.34 33.02
C THR A 130 -2.44 -6.39 33.83
N PRO A 131 -2.21 -7.60 33.29
CA PRO A 131 -1.63 -8.70 34.06
C PRO A 131 -0.13 -8.48 34.29
N GLU A 132 0.30 -8.47 35.55
CA GLU A 132 1.70 -8.26 35.91
C GLU A 132 2.53 -9.56 35.99
N ARG A 133 1.87 -10.72 36.22
CA ARG A 133 2.53 -12.02 36.40
C ARG A 133 1.70 -13.18 35.85
N GLY A 134 2.33 -14.36 35.72
CA GLY A 134 1.69 -15.60 35.30
C GLY A 134 1.46 -15.71 33.79
N ALA A 135 0.66 -16.68 33.36
CA ALA A 135 0.48 -17.00 31.95
C ALA A 135 -0.10 -15.84 31.11
N LYS A 136 -1.04 -15.06 31.68
CA LYS A 136 -1.58 -13.86 31.00
C LYS A 136 -0.50 -12.80 30.72
N ARG A 137 0.47 -12.63 31.63
CA ARG A 137 1.62 -11.74 31.41
C ARG A 137 2.54 -12.27 30.31
N GLN A 138 2.70 -13.59 30.17
CA GLN A 138 3.49 -14.19 29.08
C GLN A 138 2.88 -13.97 27.70
N LEU A 139 1.54 -13.96 27.58
CA LEU A 139 0.88 -13.56 26.33
C LEU A 139 1.11 -12.09 26.02
N LEU A 140 1.04 -11.25 27.04
CA LEU A 140 1.29 -9.83 26.88
C LEU A 140 2.72 -9.57 26.43
N GLN A 141 3.68 -10.30 27.02
CA GLN A 141 5.08 -10.28 26.60
C GLN A 141 5.25 -10.71 25.15
N LEU A 142 4.50 -11.73 24.71
CA LEU A 142 4.51 -12.14 23.31
C LEU A 142 4.00 -11.02 22.39
N ALA A 143 2.95 -10.30 22.78
CA ALA A 143 2.46 -9.17 22.00
C ALA A 143 3.47 -8.00 21.96
N GLU A 144 4.14 -7.71 23.09
CA GLU A 144 5.22 -6.71 23.19
C GLU A 144 6.44 -7.10 22.32
N GLU A 145 6.88 -8.37 22.36
CA GLU A 145 7.95 -8.92 21.52
C GLU A 145 7.59 -8.81 20.03
N ASN A 146 6.35 -9.12 19.67
CA ASN A 146 5.85 -8.97 18.30
C ASN A 146 5.81 -7.50 17.87
N ALA A 147 5.43 -6.58 18.76
CA ALA A 147 5.42 -5.14 18.50
C ALA A 147 6.84 -4.62 18.28
N ALA A 148 7.79 -5.05 19.11
CA ALA A 148 9.21 -4.71 18.98
C ALA A 148 9.83 -5.20 17.66
N ALA A 149 9.45 -6.39 17.21
CA ALA A 149 9.87 -6.90 15.91
C ALA A 149 9.24 -6.10 14.75
N ALA A 150 7.95 -5.76 14.86
CA ALA A 150 7.21 -5.03 13.83
C ALA A 150 7.73 -3.59 13.66
N ILE A 151 7.99 -2.85 14.75
CA ILE A 151 8.56 -1.49 14.67
C ILE A 151 9.93 -1.48 13.98
N ALA A 152 10.79 -2.46 14.29
CA ALA A 152 12.10 -2.57 13.66
C ALA A 152 11.97 -2.81 12.15
N GLU A 153 11.03 -3.66 11.74
CA GLU A 153 10.75 -3.92 10.33
C GLU A 153 10.17 -2.68 9.62
N HIS A 154 9.20 -1.99 10.23
CA HIS A 154 8.63 -0.75 9.68
C HIS A 154 9.69 0.33 9.48
N LEU A 155 10.50 0.61 10.51
CA LEU A 155 11.57 1.61 10.43
C LEU A 155 12.60 1.25 9.35
N ARG A 156 12.98 -0.03 9.24
CA ARG A 156 13.89 -0.49 8.18
C ARG A 156 13.29 -0.28 6.79
N ASN A 157 12.02 -0.62 6.60
CA ASN A 157 11.35 -0.46 5.32
C ASN A 157 11.23 1.02 4.94
N THR A 158 10.84 1.90 5.88
CA THR A 158 10.79 3.35 5.66
C THR A 158 12.16 3.93 5.33
N ALA A 159 13.23 3.47 5.97
CA ALA A 159 14.58 3.91 5.64
C ALA A 159 15.01 3.51 4.21
N VAL A 160 14.60 2.32 3.75
CA VAL A 160 14.83 1.88 2.36
C VAL A 160 14.00 2.71 1.39
N GLU A 161 12.72 2.95 1.69
CA GLU A 161 11.82 3.77 0.87
C GLU A 161 12.33 5.22 0.73
N HIS A 162 12.83 5.81 1.82
CA HIS A 162 13.42 7.15 1.79
C HIS A 162 14.67 7.20 0.91
N LYS A 163 15.55 6.19 1.02
CA LYS A 163 16.74 6.07 0.16
C LYS A 163 16.36 5.90 -1.31
N GLU A 164 15.34 5.09 -1.63
CA GLU A 164 14.81 4.93 -2.99
C GLU A 164 14.38 6.28 -3.58
N ALA A 165 13.66 7.11 -2.80
CA ALA A 165 13.21 8.43 -3.24
C ALA A 165 14.35 9.45 -3.40
N GLU A 166 15.32 9.47 -2.47
CA GLU A 166 16.50 10.33 -2.58
C GLU A 166 17.40 9.97 -3.77
N GLU A 167 17.60 8.68 -4.03
CA GLU A 167 18.37 8.22 -5.18
C GLU A 167 17.66 8.60 -6.48
N LEU A 168 16.33 8.46 -6.53
CA LEU A 168 15.51 8.91 -7.66
C LEU A 168 15.64 10.43 -7.87
N GLN A 169 15.61 11.22 -6.79
CA GLN A 169 15.81 12.67 -6.85
C GLN A 169 17.18 13.04 -7.44
N ARG A 170 18.25 12.43 -6.95
CA ARG A 170 19.62 12.67 -7.45
C ARG A 170 19.77 12.26 -8.91
N LEU A 171 19.28 11.09 -9.28
CA LEU A 171 19.41 10.56 -10.64
C LEU A 171 18.70 11.43 -11.69
N LEU A 172 17.51 11.93 -11.33
CA LEU A 172 16.69 12.74 -12.22
C LEU A 172 16.96 14.24 -12.10
N GLY A 173 17.71 14.68 -11.08
CA GLY A 173 17.92 16.10 -10.79
C GLY A 173 16.64 16.81 -10.36
N LEU A 174 15.78 16.14 -9.58
CA LEU A 174 14.52 16.73 -9.12
C LEU A 174 14.79 17.86 -8.10
N PRO A 175 13.94 18.91 -8.08
CA PRO A 175 14.12 20.04 -7.17
C PRO A 175 13.95 19.66 -5.69
N LYS A 176 13.21 18.59 -5.40
CA LYS A 176 13.04 18.01 -4.06
C LYS A 176 12.85 16.50 -4.16
N THR A 177 13.07 15.81 -3.04
CA THR A 177 12.77 14.39 -2.91
C THR A 177 11.28 14.15 -3.19
N PRO A 178 10.92 13.25 -4.13
CA PRO A 178 9.53 13.01 -4.46
C PRO A 178 8.84 12.25 -3.32
N GLY A 179 7.86 12.90 -2.68
CA GLY A 179 6.96 12.25 -1.72
C GLY A 179 5.74 11.65 -2.40
N ARG A 180 5.34 12.18 -3.55
CA ARG A 180 4.20 11.70 -4.34
C ARG A 180 4.55 11.49 -5.82
N VAL A 181 4.30 10.28 -6.31
CA VAL A 181 4.47 9.91 -7.74
C VAL A 181 3.14 9.41 -8.31
N GLU A 182 2.72 9.98 -9.44
CA GLU A 182 1.56 9.51 -10.19
C GLU A 182 2.01 8.72 -11.43
N GLY A 183 1.64 7.44 -11.49
CA GLY A 183 1.98 6.53 -12.58
C GLY A 183 0.81 6.32 -13.54
N PHE A 184 1.05 6.44 -14.84
CA PHE A 184 0.04 6.29 -15.89
C PHE A 184 0.37 5.15 -16.84
N ASP A 185 -0.64 4.36 -17.19
CA ASP A 185 -0.58 3.30 -18.20
C ASP A 185 -1.81 3.40 -19.12
N ILE A 186 -1.59 3.25 -20.43
CA ILE A 186 -2.65 3.16 -21.45
C ILE A 186 -2.81 1.71 -21.86
N SER A 187 -4.01 1.16 -21.64
CA SER A 187 -4.35 -0.19 -22.05
C SER A 187 -5.44 -0.16 -23.12
N ASN A 188 -5.11 -0.70 -24.28
CA ASN A 188 -6.05 -0.90 -25.38
C ASN A 188 -6.58 -2.33 -25.38
N THR A 189 -7.88 -2.48 -25.60
CA THR A 189 -8.46 -3.77 -25.98
C THR A 189 -8.77 -3.77 -27.46
N MET A 190 -8.56 -4.91 -28.14
CA MET A 190 -8.75 -5.10 -29.59
C MET A 190 -10.23 -4.95 -30.04
N GLY A 191 -10.90 -3.83 -29.73
CA GLY A 191 -12.26 -3.68 -30.24
C GLY A 191 -13.11 -2.46 -29.91
N THR A 192 -12.82 -1.55 -28.97
CA THR A 192 -13.50 -0.20 -28.88
C THR A 192 -13.21 0.63 -27.63
N ASP A 193 -12.86 0.04 -26.48
CA ASP A 193 -12.72 0.79 -25.22
C ASP A 193 -11.26 0.87 -24.75
N SER A 194 -10.57 1.95 -25.14
CA SER A 194 -9.28 2.33 -24.55
C SER A 194 -9.48 2.87 -23.13
N VAL A 195 -8.63 2.40 -22.22
CA VAL A 195 -8.70 2.76 -20.81
C VAL A 195 -7.31 3.16 -20.33
N ALA A 196 -7.22 4.31 -19.70
CA ALA A 196 -6.04 4.68 -18.95
C ALA A 196 -6.23 4.39 -17.47
N SER A 197 -5.14 3.96 -16.85
CA SER A 197 -5.05 3.73 -15.42
C SER A 197 -4.06 4.73 -14.83
N MET A 198 -4.43 5.27 -13.67
CA MET A 198 -3.55 6.13 -12.87
C MET A 198 -3.46 5.54 -11.47
N VAL A 199 -2.24 5.27 -11.05
CA VAL A 199 -1.90 4.83 -9.70
C VAL A 199 -1.09 5.90 -9.00
N VAL A 200 -1.11 5.83 -7.67
CA VAL A 200 -0.46 6.83 -6.83
C VAL A 200 0.44 6.10 -5.85
N TRP A 201 1.71 6.45 -5.89
CA TRP A 201 2.67 6.12 -4.85
C TRP A 201 2.88 7.37 -3.99
N GLU A 202 2.82 7.22 -2.68
CA GLU A 202 3.01 8.31 -1.72
C GLU A 202 3.78 7.77 -0.50
N ASP A 203 4.89 8.43 -0.17
CA ASP A 203 5.76 8.14 0.99
C ASP A 203 5.99 6.64 1.22
N GLY A 204 6.50 5.95 0.19
CA GLY A 204 6.86 4.54 0.26
C GLY A 204 5.75 3.57 -0.18
N LYS A 205 4.48 3.99 -0.14
CA LYS A 205 3.33 3.08 -0.28
C LYS A 205 2.39 3.45 -1.41
N MET A 206 1.70 2.44 -1.93
CA MET A 206 0.65 2.62 -2.93
C MET A 206 -0.64 3.17 -2.32
N LYS A 207 -1.00 4.42 -2.63
CA LYS A 207 -2.18 5.12 -2.13
C LYS A 207 -3.42 4.80 -2.96
N LYS A 208 -3.94 3.58 -2.78
CA LYS A 208 -5.08 3.02 -3.54
C LYS A 208 -6.35 3.88 -3.55
N ALA A 209 -6.60 4.68 -2.51
CA ALA A 209 -7.74 5.60 -2.44
C ALA A 209 -7.70 6.69 -3.52
N ASP A 210 -6.50 7.03 -4.00
CA ASP A 210 -6.29 8.08 -5.00
C ASP A 210 -6.19 7.53 -6.42
N TYR A 211 -6.30 6.22 -6.62
CA TYR A 211 -6.24 5.62 -7.95
C TYR A 211 -7.42 6.08 -8.81
N ARG A 212 -7.17 6.28 -10.11
CA ARG A 212 -8.20 6.70 -11.06
C ARG A 212 -8.15 5.85 -12.33
N ARG A 213 -9.31 5.68 -12.93
CA ARG A 213 -9.45 5.06 -14.25
C ARG A 213 -10.13 6.06 -15.17
N PHE A 214 -9.65 6.12 -16.40
CA PHE A 214 -10.16 7.02 -17.40
C PHE A 214 -10.60 6.18 -18.58
N ARG A 215 -11.90 6.19 -18.87
CA ARG A 215 -12.37 5.77 -20.19
C ARG A 215 -12.01 6.90 -21.16
N ILE A 216 -11.24 6.55 -22.19
CA ILE A 216 -10.89 7.45 -23.29
C ILE A 216 -12.15 7.72 -24.09
N ARG A 217 -12.38 8.98 -24.48
CA ARG A 217 -13.65 9.41 -25.11
C ARG A 217 -13.44 10.05 -26.47
N THR A 218 -12.33 10.74 -26.66
CA THR A 218 -12.12 11.58 -27.84
C THR A 218 -11.19 10.95 -28.87
N VAL A 219 -10.76 9.71 -28.64
CA VAL A 219 -9.80 9.00 -29.48
C VAL A 219 -10.47 7.77 -30.11
N GLU A 220 -10.48 7.73 -31.44
CA GLU A 220 -10.92 6.57 -32.19
C GLU A 220 -9.72 5.65 -32.52
N GLY A 221 -9.88 4.35 -32.27
CA GLY A 221 -8.84 3.36 -32.51
C GLY A 221 -7.70 3.38 -31.48
N ALA A 222 -6.66 2.59 -31.74
CA ALA A 222 -5.51 2.41 -30.85
C ALA A 222 -4.47 3.54 -31.03
N ASN A 223 -4.80 4.75 -30.56
CA ASN A 223 -3.87 5.89 -30.54
C ASN A 223 -3.50 6.25 -29.10
N ASP A 224 -2.38 5.69 -28.63
CA ASP A 224 -1.91 5.85 -27.26
C ASP A 224 -1.44 7.27 -26.94
N PHE A 225 -0.92 7.99 -27.93
CA PHE A 225 -0.44 9.36 -27.74
C PHE A 225 -1.61 10.30 -27.43
N ALA A 226 -2.65 10.26 -28.27
CA ALA A 226 -3.86 11.05 -28.06
C ALA A 226 -4.59 10.63 -26.78
N SER A 227 -4.58 9.33 -26.46
CA SER A 227 -5.17 8.82 -25.21
C SER A 227 -4.44 9.35 -23.97
N MET A 228 -3.11 9.41 -24.02
CA MET A 228 -2.29 9.95 -22.94
C MET A 228 -2.53 11.46 -22.77
N GLU A 229 -2.56 12.20 -23.88
CA GLU A 229 -2.86 13.64 -23.88
C GLU A 229 -4.23 13.94 -23.24
N GLU A 230 -5.28 13.21 -23.61
CA GLU A 230 -6.63 13.35 -23.03
C GLU A 230 -6.60 13.15 -21.51
N VAL A 231 -5.94 12.09 -21.05
CA VAL A 231 -5.94 11.68 -19.64
C VAL A 231 -5.18 12.65 -18.75
N VAL A 232 -4.00 13.07 -19.19
CA VAL A 232 -3.18 14.07 -18.49
C VAL A 232 -3.92 15.40 -18.43
N THR A 233 -4.49 15.86 -19.55
CA THR A 233 -5.30 17.09 -19.60
C THR A 233 -6.48 17.01 -18.65
N ARG A 234 -7.18 15.87 -18.60
CA ARG A 234 -8.33 15.68 -17.68
C ARG A 234 -7.91 15.62 -16.22
N ARG A 235 -6.76 15.00 -15.90
CA ARG A 235 -6.25 14.90 -14.53
C ARG A 235 -5.84 16.25 -13.98
N TYR A 236 -5.14 17.05 -14.78
CA TYR A 236 -4.48 18.26 -14.33
C TYR A 236 -5.25 19.54 -14.69
N GLY A 237 -6.13 19.51 -15.70
CA GLY A 237 -7.05 20.59 -16.04
C GLY A 237 -8.30 20.68 -15.16
N GLY A 238 -8.34 19.97 -14.03
CA GLY A 238 -9.40 20.11 -13.01
C GLY A 238 -10.77 19.50 -13.35
N THR A 239 -10.94 18.89 -14.54
CA THR A 239 -12.22 18.29 -14.97
C THR A 239 -12.61 17.01 -14.20
N LEU A 240 -11.73 16.50 -13.33
CA LEU A 240 -12.02 15.42 -12.37
C LEU A 240 -12.97 15.82 -11.22
N GLY A 241 -13.52 17.03 -11.22
CA GLY A 241 -14.39 17.58 -10.18
C GLY A 241 -15.86 17.10 -10.13
N THR A 242 -16.33 16.18 -10.97
CA THR A 242 -17.80 15.97 -11.12
C THR A 242 -18.41 14.78 -10.37
N LYS A 243 -17.66 14.02 -9.57
CA LYS A 243 -18.27 12.99 -8.68
C LYS A 243 -17.75 12.93 -7.24
N ALA A 244 -16.65 13.59 -6.90
CA ALA A 244 -15.99 13.35 -5.61
C ALA A 244 -15.60 14.60 -4.79
N ASN A 245 -15.80 15.84 -5.28
CA ASN A 245 -15.49 17.08 -4.55
C ASN A 245 -14.09 17.12 -3.86
N LYS A 246 -13.13 16.33 -4.36
CA LYS A 246 -11.78 16.19 -3.80
C LYS A 246 -10.77 16.41 -4.93
N THR A 247 -10.18 17.60 -4.95
CA THR A 247 -9.00 17.87 -5.76
C THR A 247 -7.85 17.04 -5.21
N LEU A 248 -7.30 16.13 -6.01
CA LEU A 248 -6.10 15.39 -5.64
C LEU A 248 -4.90 16.36 -5.65
N PRO A 249 -3.98 16.25 -4.68
CA PRO A 249 -2.76 17.07 -4.68
C PRO A 249 -1.95 16.83 -5.96
N LEU A 250 -1.17 17.83 -6.36
CA LEU A 250 -0.23 17.66 -7.48
C LEU A 250 0.90 16.70 -7.07
N PRO A 251 1.38 15.86 -7.99
CA PRO A 251 2.52 14.99 -7.73
C PRO A 251 3.84 15.76 -7.77
N ASP A 252 4.86 15.19 -7.14
CA ASP A 252 6.25 15.65 -7.26
C ASP A 252 6.94 15.08 -8.50
N LEU A 253 6.42 13.96 -9.03
CA LEU A 253 6.89 13.32 -10.25
C LEU A 253 5.73 12.60 -10.96
N ILE A 254 5.68 12.71 -12.28
CA ILE A 254 4.75 11.98 -13.13
C ILE A 254 5.55 10.89 -13.88
N LEU A 255 5.06 9.65 -13.82
CA LEU A 255 5.65 8.50 -14.50
C LEU A 255 4.67 8.01 -15.57
N ILE A 256 5.11 8.02 -16.83
CA ILE A 256 4.38 7.50 -17.99
C ILE A 256 4.97 6.12 -18.34
N ASP A 257 4.15 5.07 -18.36
CA ASP A 257 4.55 3.75 -18.89
C ASP A 257 4.58 3.80 -20.42
N GLY A 258 5.68 4.31 -20.95
CA GLY A 258 5.74 4.80 -22.32
C GLY A 258 7.09 5.34 -22.72
N GLY A 259 7.43 5.14 -24.00
CA GLY A 259 8.60 5.74 -24.62
C GLY A 259 8.44 7.23 -24.92
N VAL A 260 9.40 7.79 -25.66
CA VAL A 260 9.50 9.22 -26.00
C VAL A 260 8.22 9.82 -26.59
N GLY A 261 7.49 9.07 -27.42
CA GLY A 261 6.25 9.57 -28.04
C GLY A 261 5.13 9.84 -27.02
N GLN A 262 4.85 8.88 -26.13
CA GLN A 262 3.83 9.05 -25.08
C GLN A 262 4.25 10.09 -24.05
N LEU A 263 5.54 10.15 -23.72
CA LEU A 263 6.10 11.19 -22.87
C LEU A 263 5.90 12.58 -23.49
N GLY A 264 6.16 12.74 -24.79
CA GLY A 264 5.95 13.99 -25.51
C GLY A 264 4.51 14.48 -25.44
N ALA A 265 3.54 13.59 -25.74
CA ALA A 265 2.12 13.91 -25.64
C ALA A 265 1.70 14.34 -24.22
N ALA A 266 2.21 13.67 -23.20
CA ALA A 266 1.96 14.04 -21.81
C ALA A 266 2.57 15.41 -21.44
N VAL A 267 3.77 15.73 -21.94
CA VAL A 267 4.42 17.03 -21.74
C VAL A 267 3.59 18.16 -22.36
N ASP A 268 3.08 17.97 -23.58
CA ASP A 268 2.28 18.97 -24.27
C ASP A 268 0.93 19.19 -23.57
N ALA A 269 0.30 18.11 -23.08
CA ALA A 269 -0.89 18.20 -22.23
C ALA A 269 -0.65 19.00 -20.93
N LEU A 270 0.48 18.79 -20.24
CA LEU A 270 0.84 19.56 -19.05
C LEU A 270 1.05 21.03 -19.34
N ARG A 271 1.69 21.36 -20.47
CA ARG A 271 1.88 22.75 -20.91
C ARG A 271 0.55 23.43 -21.20
N ALA A 272 -0.38 22.74 -21.86
CA ALA A 272 -1.70 23.26 -22.19
C ALA A 272 -2.52 23.66 -20.94
N VAL A 273 -2.26 23.02 -19.79
CA VAL A 273 -2.91 23.32 -18.51
C VAL A 273 -2.04 24.15 -17.55
N ASN A 274 -0.98 24.81 -18.05
CA ASN A 274 -0.03 25.64 -17.28
C ASN A 274 0.73 24.90 -16.17
N LEU A 275 0.93 23.59 -16.31
CA LEU A 275 1.66 22.73 -15.36
C LEU A 275 2.91 22.10 -15.97
N GLY A 276 3.45 22.67 -17.04
CA GLY A 276 4.67 22.21 -17.71
C GLY A 276 5.95 22.28 -16.87
N HIS A 277 5.89 22.85 -15.66
CA HIS A 277 6.98 22.87 -14.69
C HIS A 277 7.04 21.59 -13.83
N LEU A 278 6.00 20.76 -13.84
CA LEU A 278 5.99 19.51 -13.06
C LEU A 278 6.98 18.50 -13.66
N PRO A 279 7.81 17.83 -12.83
CA PRO A 279 8.68 16.78 -13.31
C PRO A 279 7.89 15.61 -13.90
N ILE A 280 8.29 15.16 -15.09
CA ILE A 280 7.67 14.03 -15.78
C ILE A 280 8.74 13.17 -16.45
N ILE A 281 8.55 11.85 -16.39
CA ILE A 281 9.43 10.86 -17.01
C ILE A 281 8.62 9.81 -17.77
N GLY A 282 9.21 9.27 -18.82
CA GLY A 282 8.75 8.05 -19.50
C GLY A 282 9.60 6.87 -19.06
N LEU A 283 8.96 5.73 -18.78
CA LEU A 283 9.63 4.47 -18.48
C LEU A 283 9.31 3.50 -19.61
N ALA A 284 10.33 3.02 -20.32
CA ALA A 284 10.15 1.99 -21.33
C ALA A 284 11.40 1.13 -21.49
N LYS A 285 11.21 -0.11 -21.95
CA LYS A 285 12.30 -0.99 -22.35
C LYS A 285 12.80 -0.62 -23.74
N ALA A 286 14.09 -0.80 -23.97
CA ALA A 286 14.60 -0.79 -25.34
C ALA A 286 14.09 -2.02 -26.10
N LYS A 287 13.97 -1.90 -27.42
CA LYS A 287 13.57 -3.02 -28.28
C LYS A 287 14.59 -4.15 -28.15
N GLY A 288 14.18 -5.27 -27.53
CA GLY A 288 15.01 -6.46 -27.35
C GLY A 288 15.84 -6.49 -26.06
N GLU A 289 15.74 -5.48 -25.19
CA GLU A 289 16.48 -5.44 -23.92
C GLU A 289 15.57 -5.70 -22.72
N LYS A 290 16.17 -6.24 -21.66
CA LYS A 290 15.48 -6.46 -20.38
C LYS A 290 15.51 -5.25 -19.46
N GLU A 291 16.44 -4.32 -19.69
CA GLU A 291 16.70 -3.17 -18.83
C GLU A 291 15.68 -2.05 -19.07
N GLU A 292 15.30 -1.39 -17.97
CA GLU A 292 14.42 -0.23 -18.01
C GLU A 292 15.22 1.02 -18.34
N ARG A 293 14.64 1.88 -19.18
CA ARG A 293 15.20 3.18 -19.53
C ARG A 293 14.27 4.29 -19.11
N ILE A 294 14.83 5.31 -18.48
CA ILE A 294 14.13 6.55 -18.18
C ILE A 294 14.37 7.55 -19.30
N TYR A 295 13.28 8.04 -19.87
CA TYR A 295 13.25 9.17 -20.79
C TYR A 295 12.79 10.41 -20.02
N ALA A 296 13.54 11.51 -20.14
CA ALA A 296 13.22 12.77 -19.48
C ALA A 296 13.15 13.91 -20.51
N PRO A 297 12.20 14.86 -20.37
CA PRO A 297 12.12 16.01 -21.27
C PRO A 297 13.44 16.79 -21.32
N GLY A 298 13.86 17.19 -22.52
CA GLY A 298 15.09 17.97 -22.72
C GLY A 298 16.41 17.18 -22.62
N ARG A 299 16.37 15.88 -22.31
CA ARG A 299 17.54 14.99 -22.40
C ARG A 299 17.51 14.21 -23.71
N ARG A 300 18.66 14.14 -24.40
CA ARG A 300 18.81 13.38 -25.66
C ARG A 300 18.91 11.88 -25.40
N ASP A 301 19.77 11.51 -24.46
CA ASP A 301 20.03 10.11 -24.13
C ASP A 301 19.19 9.66 -22.94
N PRO A 302 18.59 8.45 -22.99
CA PRO A 302 17.88 7.89 -21.85
C PRO A 302 18.85 7.51 -20.72
N LEU A 303 18.36 7.54 -19.49
CA LEU A 303 19.09 6.99 -18.35
C LEU A 303 18.83 5.49 -18.29
N ILE A 304 19.90 4.70 -18.39
CA ILE A 304 19.84 3.24 -18.24
C ILE A 304 19.86 2.92 -16.75
N LEU A 305 18.86 2.18 -16.29
CA LEU A 305 18.78 1.77 -14.89
C LEU A 305 19.39 0.38 -14.73
N SER A 306 20.37 0.26 -13.83
CA SER A 306 20.82 -1.06 -13.38
C SER A 306 19.64 -1.86 -12.82
N PRO A 307 19.42 -3.13 -13.22
CA PRO A 307 18.33 -3.97 -12.72
C PRO A 307 18.33 -4.15 -11.20
N THR A 308 19.50 -4.00 -10.55
CA THR A 308 19.65 -4.19 -9.11
C THR A 308 19.52 -2.89 -8.31
N SER A 309 19.44 -1.73 -8.99
CA SER A 309 19.34 -0.43 -8.32
C SER A 309 17.98 -0.23 -7.62
N HIS A 310 18.01 0.50 -6.51
CA HIS A 310 16.82 0.86 -5.72
C HIS A 310 15.81 1.66 -6.56
N VAL A 311 16.31 2.60 -7.38
CA VAL A 311 15.49 3.38 -8.30
C VAL A 311 14.74 2.50 -9.30
N SER A 312 15.44 1.53 -9.91
CA SER A 312 14.83 0.59 -10.87
C SER A 312 13.67 -0.18 -10.23
N ARG A 313 13.87 -0.67 -9.00
CA ARG A 313 12.80 -1.38 -8.25
C ARG A 313 11.60 -0.48 -7.95
N LEU A 314 11.82 0.79 -7.58
CA LEU A 314 10.74 1.72 -7.29
C LEU A 314 9.90 2.03 -8.54
N VAL A 315 10.55 2.42 -9.65
CA VAL A 315 9.83 2.78 -10.88
C VAL A 315 9.11 1.57 -11.50
N GLN A 316 9.71 0.38 -11.43
CA GLN A 316 9.06 -0.86 -11.85
C GLN A 316 7.84 -1.17 -10.97
N ARG A 317 7.94 -1.00 -9.65
CA ARG A 317 6.82 -1.23 -8.72
C ARG A 317 5.62 -0.33 -9.05
N ILE A 318 5.87 0.95 -9.39
CA ILE A 318 4.83 1.91 -9.78
C ILE A 318 4.21 1.49 -11.12
N ARG A 319 5.03 1.18 -12.13
CA ARG A 319 4.55 0.74 -13.45
C ARG A 319 3.72 -0.54 -13.36
N ASP A 320 4.27 -1.58 -12.73
CA ASP A 320 3.63 -2.89 -12.66
C ASP A 320 2.29 -2.80 -11.91
N GLU A 321 2.18 -1.90 -10.92
CA GLU A 321 0.93 -1.60 -10.23
C GLU A 321 -0.08 -0.87 -11.13
N ALA A 322 0.36 0.05 -11.99
CA ALA A 322 -0.48 0.70 -13.01
C ALA A 322 -1.04 -0.34 -13.99
N HIS A 323 -0.15 -1.14 -14.57
CA HIS A 323 -0.50 -2.23 -15.48
C HIS A 323 -1.47 -3.23 -14.83
N ARG A 324 -1.21 -3.65 -13.58
CA ARG A 324 -2.11 -4.51 -12.79
C ARG A 324 -3.49 -3.88 -12.61
N PHE A 325 -3.54 -2.58 -12.32
CA PHE A 325 -4.78 -1.84 -12.09
C PHE A 325 -5.63 -1.70 -13.36
N ALA A 326 -4.98 -1.57 -14.52
CA ALA A 326 -5.60 -1.63 -15.85
C ALA A 326 -6.16 -3.03 -16.16
N ILE A 327 -5.36 -4.09 -16.02
CA ILE A 327 -5.79 -5.49 -16.29
C ILE A 327 -7.02 -5.86 -15.44
N ALA A 328 -7.01 -5.52 -14.15
CA ALA A 328 -8.12 -5.81 -13.25
C ALA A 328 -9.46 -5.21 -13.74
N TYR A 329 -9.41 -4.06 -14.42
CA TYR A 329 -10.58 -3.42 -14.99
C TYR A 329 -11.10 -4.15 -16.22
N HIS A 330 -10.22 -4.51 -17.15
CA HIS A 330 -10.61 -5.27 -18.34
C HIS A 330 -11.18 -6.64 -17.99
N ARG A 331 -10.65 -7.31 -16.96
CA ARG A 331 -11.23 -8.56 -16.45
C ARG A 331 -12.66 -8.35 -15.95
N LYS A 332 -12.93 -7.25 -15.24
CA LYS A 332 -14.29 -6.92 -14.76
C LYS A 332 -15.25 -6.62 -15.91
N LEU A 333 -14.81 -5.87 -16.93
CA LEU A 333 -15.63 -5.57 -18.11
C LEU A 333 -15.96 -6.82 -18.92
N ARG A 334 -14.99 -7.72 -19.15
CA ARG A 334 -15.23 -9.00 -19.85
C ARG A 334 -16.17 -9.92 -19.07
N GLY A 335 -16.06 -9.95 -17.74
CA GLY A 335 -16.98 -10.69 -16.88
C GLY A 335 -18.41 -10.15 -16.90
N GLN A 336 -18.61 -8.85 -17.09
CA GLN A 336 -19.94 -8.24 -17.23
C GLN A 336 -20.53 -8.41 -18.63
N ALA A 337 -19.70 -8.39 -19.68
CA ALA A 337 -20.13 -8.64 -21.06
C ALA A 337 -20.71 -10.05 -21.27
N PHE A 338 -20.26 -11.04 -20.48
CA PHE A 338 -20.79 -12.41 -20.50
C PHE A 338 -22.17 -12.57 -19.82
N VAL A 339 -22.67 -11.55 -19.11
CA VAL A 339 -23.90 -11.62 -18.29
C VAL A 339 -25.10 -10.88 -18.95
N MET A 340 -24.93 -10.31 -20.14
CA MET A 340 -26.07 -9.75 -20.88
C MET A 340 -26.86 -10.85 -21.61
N PRO A 341 -28.18 -11.01 -21.37
CA PRO A 341 -29.01 -11.88 -22.20
C PRO A 341 -29.17 -11.29 -23.61
N PRO A 342 -29.41 -12.12 -24.64
CA PRO A 342 -29.55 -11.64 -26.02
C PRO A 342 -30.68 -10.61 -26.12
N SER A 343 -30.39 -9.50 -26.78
CA SER A 343 -31.35 -8.45 -27.08
C SER A 343 -32.53 -9.03 -27.87
N LYS A 344 -33.76 -8.79 -27.38
CA LYS A 344 -34.99 -9.12 -28.11
C LYS A 344 -35.04 -8.31 -29.42
N SER A 345 -34.61 -8.93 -30.51
CA SER A 345 -34.86 -8.47 -31.87
C SER A 345 -36.32 -8.72 -32.25
N GLY A 346 -37.04 -7.65 -32.58
CA GLY A 346 -38.11 -7.63 -33.58
C GLY A 346 -39.47 -8.24 -33.19
N LYS A 347 -40.39 -7.41 -32.68
CA LYS A 347 -41.80 -7.48 -33.09
C LYS A 347 -42.05 -6.34 -34.06
N ALA A 348 -41.95 -6.65 -35.36
CA ALA A 348 -42.47 -5.78 -36.40
C ALA A 348 -44.00 -5.83 -36.37
N ARG A 349 -44.61 -4.64 -36.30
CA ARG A 349 -46.01 -4.39 -36.60
C ARG A 349 -46.27 -4.70 -38.07
N ARG A 350 -47.22 -5.57 -38.38
CA ARG A 350 -48.50 -5.25 -39.05
C ARG A 350 -49.35 -6.50 -39.16
#